data_AF-A0A6G2VZF2-F1
#
_entry.id   AF-A0A6G2VZF2-F1
#
_cell.length_a   1.000
_cell.length_b   1.000
_cell.length_c   1.000
_cell.angle_alpha   90.00
_cell.angle_beta   90.00
_cell.angle_gamma   90.00
#
_symmetry.space_group_name_H-M   'P 1'
#
loop_
_entity.id
_entity.type
_entity.pdbx_description
1 polymer ?
#
loop_
_entity_poly.entity_id
_entity_poly.type
_entity_poly.pdbx_seq_one_letter_code
_entity_poly.pdbx_strand_id
1 'polypeptide(L)'
;CSRLVVEGTVARVERRKDPSRSRVTLTVSRSYKPAHGPAEVDILLGADARPAPRTGQHVLVAVARGERDAYLWAVGEARVAAGRAWITEALPASRTLPCPSGAIP
;
A
#
# COMPACT_ATOMS: atom_id res chain seq x y z
N CYS A 1 -4.69 -10.75 5.17
CA CYS A 1 -5.66 -9.65 5.37
C CYS A 1 -4.98 -8.30 5.31
N SER A 2 -5.41 -7.41 4.41
CA SER A 2 -4.91 -6.03 4.33
C SER A 2 -5.63 -5.12 5.33
N ARG A 3 -4.85 -4.30 6.06
CA ARG A 3 -5.36 -3.24 6.93
C ARG A 3 -5.47 -1.91 6.18
N LEU A 4 -4.52 -1.65 5.28
CA LEU A 4 -4.44 -0.44 4.50
C LEU A 4 -4.35 -0.79 3.01
N VAL A 5 -5.19 -0.16 2.19
CA VAL A 5 -5.13 -0.22 0.74
C VAL A 5 -5.43 1.19 0.22
N VAL A 6 -4.40 1.85 -0.31
CA VAL A 6 -4.49 3.23 -0.77
C VAL A 6 -3.76 3.40 -2.07
N GLU A 7 -4.28 4.33 -2.86
CA GLU A 7 -3.67 4.83 -4.08
C GLU A 7 -3.32 6.30 -3.87
N GLY A 8 -2.14 6.67 -4.35
CA GLY A 8 -1.65 8.01 -4.18
C GLY A 8 -0.32 8.25 -4.86
N THR A 9 0.20 9.45 -4.67
CA THR A 9 1.45 9.88 -5.27
C THR A 9 2.55 9.91 -4.20
N VAL A 10 3.75 9.48 -4.56
CA VAL A 10 4.91 9.60 -3.68
C VAL A 10 5.26 11.07 -3.48
N ALA A 11 5.02 11.56 -2.26
CA ALA A 11 5.40 12.91 -1.84
C ALA A 11 6.87 12.94 -1.42
N ARG A 12 7.33 11.90 -0.71
CA ARG A 12 8.68 11.85 -0.16
C ARG A 12 9.23 10.44 -0.10
N VAL A 13 10.53 10.32 -0.32
CA VAL A 13 11.28 9.06 -0.11
C VAL A 13 12.45 9.35 0.81
N GLU A 14 12.40 8.78 2.00
CA GLU A 14 13.47 8.83 2.99
C GLU A 14 14.17 7.47 3.05
N ARG A 15 15.38 7.43 2.46
CA ARG A 15 16.29 6.31 2.67
C ARG A 15 16.74 6.32 4.13
N ARG A 16 16.42 5.27 4.87
CA ARG A 16 16.89 5.11 6.25
C ARG A 16 18.37 4.74 6.24
N LYS A 17 19.04 4.92 7.38
CA LYS A 17 20.41 4.41 7.58
C LYS A 17 20.50 2.90 7.34
N ASP A 18 19.40 2.21 7.57
CA ASP A 18 19.23 0.82 7.19
C ASP A 18 18.88 0.74 5.68
N PRO A 19 19.77 0.23 4.83
CA PRO A 19 19.52 0.12 3.40
C PRO A 19 18.43 -0.90 3.07
N SER A 20 18.02 -1.75 4.02
CA SER A 20 17.00 -2.78 3.80
C SER A 20 15.58 -2.22 3.72
N ARG A 21 15.33 -1.00 4.20
CA ARG A 21 14.00 -0.37 4.19
C ARG A 21 14.05 1.12 3.91
N SER A 22 13.19 1.58 3.00
CA SER A 22 12.96 2.99 2.73
C SER A 22 11.62 3.42 3.32
N ARG A 23 11.58 4.59 3.98
CA ARG A 23 10.31 5.21 4.37
C ARG A 23 9.80 6.03 3.20
N VAL A 24 8.57 5.76 2.78
CA VAL A 24 7.93 6.46 1.66
C VAL A 24 6.69 7.15 2.21
N THR A 25 6.62 8.45 2.02
CA THR A 25 5.44 9.26 2.34
C THR A 25 4.62 9.43 1.07
N LEU A 26 3.36 9.05 1.15
CA LEU A 26 2.41 9.03 0.06
C LEU A 26 1.28 10.02 0.35
N THR A 27 0.95 10.87 -0.61
CA THR A 27 -0.28 11.64 -0.60
C THR A 27 -1.38 10.78 -1.19
N VAL A 28 -2.33 10.38 -0.35
CA VAL A 28 -3.47 9.53 -0.71
C VAL A 28 -4.43 10.30 -1.59
N SER A 29 -4.57 9.87 -2.84
CA SER A 29 -5.60 10.36 -3.76
C SER A 29 -6.89 9.57 -3.61
N ARG A 30 -6.79 8.28 -3.26
CA ARG A 30 -7.94 7.40 -3.07
C ARG A 30 -7.65 6.33 -2.03
N SER A 31 -8.46 6.30 -0.97
CA SER A 31 -8.43 5.24 0.04
C SER A 31 -9.50 4.19 -0.24
N TYR A 32 -9.07 2.95 -0.44
CA TYR A 32 -10.00 1.81 -0.59
C TYR A 32 -10.27 1.16 0.76
N LYS A 33 -9.23 1.04 1.61
CA LYS A 33 -9.33 0.46 2.94
C LYS A 33 -8.38 1.16 3.91
N PRO A 34 -8.87 1.68 5.05
CA PRO A 34 -10.28 2.00 5.31
C PRO A 34 -10.82 2.99 4.26
N ALA A 35 -12.14 3.02 4.03
CA ALA A 35 -12.74 3.90 3.02
C ALA A 35 -12.42 5.39 3.26
N HIS A 36 -12.25 5.77 4.53
CA HIS A 36 -11.74 7.07 4.94
C HIS A 36 -10.38 6.87 5.62
N GLY A 37 -9.32 7.12 4.87
CA GLY A 37 -7.95 7.18 5.38
C GLY A 37 -7.47 8.62 5.54
N PRO A 38 -6.36 8.85 6.24
CA PRO A 38 -5.68 10.15 6.22
C PRO A 38 -5.22 10.48 4.79
N ALA A 39 -5.18 11.77 4.46
CA ALA A 39 -4.74 12.26 3.15
C ALA A 39 -3.25 12.00 2.88
N GLU A 40 -2.47 11.72 3.92
CA GLU A 40 -1.07 11.32 3.80
C GLU A 40 -0.79 10.10 4.67
N VAL A 41 0.02 9.18 4.16
CA VAL A 41 0.46 7.99 4.90
C VAL A 41 1.95 7.77 4.73
N ASP A 42 2.60 7.37 5.82
CA ASP A 42 3.95 6.84 5.80
C ASP A 42 3.91 5.33 5.74
N ILE A 43 4.62 4.76 4.77
CA ILE A 43 4.81 3.32 4.64
C ILE A 43 6.29 2.97 4.64
N LEU A 44 6.61 1.77 5.10
CA LEU A 44 7.94 1.19 4.90
C LEU A 44 7.91 0.33 3.64
N LEU A 45 8.98 0.44 2.88
CA LEU A 45 9.17 -0.31 1.65
C LEU A 45 10.50 -1.07 1.77
N GLY A 46 10.45 -2.39 1.58
CA GLY A 46 11.66 -3.19 1.51
C GLY A 46 12.56 -2.75 0.35
N ALA A 47 13.87 -2.94 0.50
CA ALA A 47 14.86 -2.60 -0.53
C ALA A 47 14.63 -3.32 -1.86
N ASP A 48 13.98 -4.48 -1.81
CA ASP A 48 13.65 -5.29 -2.99
C ASP A 48 12.41 -4.83 -3.74
N ALA A 49 11.73 -3.78 -3.27
CA ALA A 49 10.55 -3.27 -3.93
C ALA A 49 10.91 -2.67 -5.30
N ARG A 50 10.32 -3.26 -6.34
CA ARG A 50 10.52 -2.85 -7.73
C ARG A 50 9.17 -2.44 -8.33
N PRO A 51 9.10 -1.28 -9.03
CA PRO A 51 10.15 -0.28 -9.24
C PRO A 51 10.57 0.46 -7.97
N ALA A 52 11.81 0.95 -7.91
CA ALA A 52 12.30 1.70 -6.75
C ALA A 52 11.46 2.98 -6.51
N PRO A 53 11.15 3.32 -5.25
CA PRO A 53 10.30 4.46 -4.93
C PRO A 53 10.97 5.78 -5.31
N ARG A 54 10.25 6.62 -6.05
CA ARG A 54 10.68 7.98 -6.40
C ARG A 54 9.52 8.95 -6.20
N THR A 55 9.86 10.16 -5.73
CA THR A 55 8.91 11.27 -5.62
C THR A 55 8.24 11.57 -6.97
N GLY A 56 6.94 11.86 -6.94
CA GLY A 56 6.11 12.13 -8.11
C GLY A 56 5.54 10.89 -8.81
N GLN A 57 5.88 9.68 -8.36
CA GLN A 57 5.30 8.46 -8.93
C GLN A 57 3.89 8.21 -8.40
N HIS A 58 2.97 7.89 -9.31
CA HIS A 58 1.66 7.37 -8.95
C HIS A 58 1.77 5.89 -8.57
N VAL A 59 1.29 5.55 -7.38
CA VAL A 59 1.46 4.22 -6.81
C VAL A 59 0.21 3.73 -6.10
N LEU A 60 0.10 2.41 -6.04
CA LEU A 60 -0.92 1.69 -5.31
C LEU A 60 -0.23 0.77 -4.31
N VAL A 61 -0.61 0.91 -3.05
CA VAL A 61 0.05 0.20 -1.95
C VAL A 61 -0.96 -0.54 -1.09
N ALA A 62 -0.58 -1.73 -0.64
CA ALA A 62 -1.32 -2.47 0.35
C ALA A 62 -0.42 -2.95 1.48
N VAL A 63 -0.92 -2.79 2.70
CA VAL A 63 -0.23 -3.16 3.94
C VAL A 63 -1.06 -4.19 4.68
N ALA A 64 -0.41 -5.28 5.09
CA ALA A 64 -1.03 -6.35 5.86
C ALA A 64 -1.37 -5.86 7.28
N ARG A 65 -2.35 -6.50 7.92
CA ARG A 65 -2.68 -6.20 9.31
C ARG A 65 -1.53 -6.64 10.23
N GLY A 66 -1.00 -5.72 11.02
CA GLY A 66 0.13 -5.96 11.93
C GLY A 66 1.49 -5.56 11.35
N GLU A 67 1.56 -5.34 10.04
CA GLU A 67 2.77 -4.95 9.34
C GLU A 67 2.83 -3.44 9.07
N ARG A 68 4.06 -2.92 8.97
CA ARG A 68 4.34 -1.55 8.49
C ARG A 68 4.89 -1.54 7.06
N ASP A 69 5.37 -2.68 6.61
CA ASP A 69 5.93 -2.87 5.28
C ASP A 69 4.80 -3.17 4.28
N ALA A 70 4.84 -2.48 3.14
CA ALA A 70 3.89 -2.76 2.07
C ALA A 70 4.25 -4.08 1.38
N TYR A 71 3.28 -5.00 1.29
CA TYR A 71 3.46 -6.26 0.57
C TYR A 71 3.09 -6.12 -0.92
N LEU A 72 2.25 -5.13 -1.25
CA LEU A 72 1.90 -4.78 -2.61
C LEU A 72 2.42 -3.38 -2.89
N TRP A 73 3.20 -3.27 -3.96
CA TRP A 73 3.77 -2.03 -4.45
C TRP A 73 3.66 -2.00 -5.96
N ALA A 74 2.65 -1.29 -6.47
CA ALA A 74 2.43 -1.11 -7.89
C ALA A 74 2.73 0.34 -8.26
N VAL A 75 3.63 0.54 -9.22
CA VAL A 75 4.08 1.87 -9.66
C VAL A 75 3.71 2.10 -11.11
N GLY A 76 3.21 3.31 -11.38
CA GLY A 76 2.82 3.79 -12.69
C GLY A 76 1.36 3.48 -13.02
N GLU A 77 0.77 4.33 -13.86
CA GLU A 77 -0.66 4.32 -14.19
C GLU A 77 -1.19 2.94 -14.60
N ALA A 78 -0.50 2.23 -15.49
CA ALA A 78 -0.98 0.92 -15.98
C ALA A 78 -1.11 -0.12 -14.86
N ARG A 79 -0.10 -0.22 -13.96
CA ARG A 79 -0.14 -1.18 -12.84
C ARG A 79 -1.10 -0.74 -11.75
N VAL A 80 -1.16 0.57 -11.48
CA VAL A 80 -2.11 1.15 -10.54
C VAL A 80 -3.54 0.92 -11.02
N ALA A 81 -3.84 1.14 -12.30
CA ALA A 81 -5.16 0.91 -12.89
C ALA A 81 -5.55 -0.57 -12.83
N ALA A 82 -4.65 -1.49 -13.18
CA ALA A 82 -4.90 -2.93 -13.08
C ALA A 82 -5.16 -3.36 -11.62
N GLY A 83 -4.33 -2.89 -10.69
CA GLY A 83 -4.51 -3.15 -9.26
C GLY A 83 -5.80 -2.53 -8.72
N ARG A 84 -6.13 -1.31 -9.12
CA ARG A 84 -7.39 -0.61 -8.77
C ARG A 84 -8.59 -1.42 -9.22
N ALA A 85 -8.61 -1.90 -10.46
CA ALA A 85 -9.69 -2.71 -10.97
C ALA A 85 -9.85 -3.99 -10.14
N TRP A 86 -8.75 -4.72 -9.93
CA TRP A 86 -8.76 -5.93 -9.11
C TRP A 86 -9.24 -5.69 -7.67
N ILE A 87 -8.77 -4.61 -7.04
CA ILE A 87 -9.14 -4.22 -5.67
C ILE A 87 -10.61 -3.84 -5.61
N THR A 88 -11.11 -3.07 -6.57
CA THR A 88 -12.51 -2.64 -6.63
C THR A 88 -13.46 -3.82 -6.83
N GLU A 89 -13.07 -4.79 -7.65
CA GLU A 89 -13.82 -6.04 -7.87
C GLU A 89 -13.77 -6.97 -6.64
N ALA A 90 -12.59 -7.11 -6.00
CA ALA A 90 -12.39 -8.03 -4.89
C ALA A 90 -12.84 -7.47 -3.51
N LEU A 91 -12.93 -6.14 -3.36
CA LEU A 91 -13.30 -5.51 -2.09
C LEU A 91 -14.69 -5.90 -1.59
N PRO A 92 -15.77 -5.86 -2.41
CA PRO A 92 -17.11 -6.20 -1.96
C PRO A 92 -17.17 -7.59 -1.32
N ALA A 93 -16.57 -8.59 -1.99
CA ALA A 93 -16.46 -9.95 -1.47
C ALA A 93 -15.54 -10.05 -0.23
N SER A 94 -14.48 -9.24 -0.17
CA SER A 94 -13.58 -9.21 0.99
C SER A 94 -14.16 -8.53 2.23
N ARG A 95 -15.20 -7.69 2.08
CA ARG A 95 -15.87 -7.02 3.22
C ARG A 95 -16.71 -7.98 4.05
N THR A 96 -17.22 -9.04 3.44
CA THR A 96 -18.01 -10.08 4.12
C THR A 96 -17.14 -11.17 4.70
N LEU A 97 -15.85 -11.23 4.34
CA LEU A 97 -14.92 -12.21 4.87
C LEU A 97 -14.30 -11.70 6.18
N PRO A 98 -14.50 -12.40 7.31
CA PRO A 98 -13.75 -12.11 8.51
C PRO A 98 -12.28 -12.36 8.19
N CYS A 99 -11.42 -11.42 8.60
CA CYS A 99 -9.99 -11.71 8.58
C CYS A 99 -9.75 -12.94 9.43
N PRO A 100 -8.98 -13.93 8.96
CA PRO A 100 -8.52 -14.99 9.84
C PRO A 100 -7.74 -14.29 10.96
N SER A 101 -8.37 -14.19 12.13
CA SER A 101 -7.68 -13.93 13.37
C SER A 101 -6.69 -15.06 13.47
N GLY A 102 -5.39 -14.76 13.45
CA GLY A 102 -4.36 -15.77 13.65
C GLY A 102 -4.53 -16.38 15.04
N ALA A 103 -5.40 -17.38 15.14
CA ALA A 103 -5.30 -18.44 16.10
C ALA A 103 -4.49 -19.51 15.39
N ILE A 104 -3.17 -19.50 15.65
CA ILE A 104 -2.35 -20.67 15.42
C ILE A 104 -2.71 -21.61 16.60
N PRO A 105 -3.24 -22.82 16.35
CA PRO A 105 -3.49 -23.81 17.40
C PRO A 105 -2.19 -24.35 18.00
#